data_AF-A0A367JKV3-F1
#
_entry.id   AF-A0A367JKV3-F1
#
_cell.length_a   1.000
_cell.length_b   1.000
_cell.length_c   1.000
_cell.angle_alpha   90.00
_cell.angle_beta   90.00
_cell.angle_gamma   90.00
#
_symmetry.space_group_name_H-M   'P 1'
#
loop_
_entity.id
_entity.type
_entity.pdbx_description
1 polymer ?
#
loop_
_entity_poly.entity_id
_entity_poly.type
_entity_poly.pdbx_seq_one_letter_code
_entity_poly.pdbx_strand_id
1 'polypeptide(L)'
;MKTFIDELPFEIILQIFQHVPLSTFNALYSVFPQALVDEALVFKLRNNKSKPLLNLVSTNLHELSTDVQSDLNKRNESSLFLYFASFDPYNRFIWTVPDFCSFQHYFRVKDAYVSHGKLVIRHPSDSGSQKPLLSLWDIRKSFPPVRAGSFSGASEYSTKKVQQLTIHQLGCILDTCLIPTSNVAPDGIVMLHNVKSEDKDAIKRPALPNYVRKISPSTISSWLPIYPDPTCGYFLVERLAISISTFLELCPSAFDQQFLCSD
;
A
#
# COMPACT_ATOMS: atom_id res chain seq x y z
N MET A 1 26.48 -33.83 4.56
CA MET A 1 25.80 -34.43 3.40
C MET A 1 25.48 -33.26 2.47
N LYS A 2 26.10 -33.15 1.29
CA LYS A 2 25.70 -32.13 0.31
C LYS A 2 24.35 -32.57 -0.26
N THR A 3 23.37 -31.68 -0.23
CA THR A 3 22.09 -31.94 -0.87
C THR A 3 22.28 -31.87 -2.39
N PHE A 4 21.45 -32.57 -3.17
CA PHE A 4 21.49 -32.51 -4.64
C PHE A 4 21.40 -31.07 -5.18
N ILE A 5 20.75 -30.18 -4.43
CA ILE A 5 20.64 -28.76 -4.76
C ILE A 5 21.98 -28.02 -4.67
N ASP A 6 22.90 -28.46 -3.81
CA ASP A 6 24.23 -27.83 -3.65
C ASP A 6 25.18 -28.08 -4.83
N GLU A 7 24.81 -29.00 -5.74
CA GLU A 7 25.58 -29.34 -6.94
C GLU A 7 25.03 -28.66 -8.21
N LEU A 8 23.84 -28.04 -8.12
CA LEU A 8 23.22 -27.37 -9.25
C LEU A 8 23.75 -25.93 -9.40
N PRO A 9 23.85 -25.41 -10.64
CA PRO A 9 24.08 -23.99 -10.87
C PRO A 9 22.99 -23.15 -10.21
N PHE A 10 23.37 -21.99 -9.66
CA PHE A 10 22.47 -21.12 -8.91
C PHE A 10 21.21 -20.74 -9.70
N GLU A 11 21.35 -20.47 -11.00
CA GLU A 11 20.25 -20.13 -11.90
C GLU A 11 19.23 -21.27 -12.01
N ILE A 12 19.69 -22.53 -12.02
CA ILE A 12 18.81 -23.70 -12.05
C ILE A 12 18.04 -23.83 -10.74
N ILE A 13 18.68 -23.55 -9.60
CA ILE A 13 18.01 -23.54 -8.29
C ILE A 13 16.91 -22.48 -8.27
N LEU A 14 17.18 -21.27 -8.76
CA LEU A 14 16.18 -20.20 -8.84
C LEU A 14 15.00 -20.57 -9.75
N GLN A 15 15.26 -21.23 -10.88
CA GLN A 15 14.22 -21.74 -11.78
C GLN A 15 13.36 -22.82 -11.11
N ILE A 16 13.97 -23.74 -10.35
CA ILE A 16 13.23 -24.74 -9.56
C ILE A 16 12.32 -24.05 -8.55
N PHE A 17 12.85 -23.12 -7.76
CA PHE A 17 12.10 -22.38 -6.74
C PHE A 17 11.03 -21.44 -7.32
N GLN A 18 11.16 -21.02 -8.58
CA GLN A 18 10.10 -20.29 -9.28
C GLN A 18 8.79 -21.08 -9.35
N HIS A 19 8.84 -22.42 -9.40
CA HIS A 19 7.65 -23.27 -9.44
C HIS A 19 7.10 -23.62 -8.06
N VAL A 20 7.85 -23.37 -6.99
CA VAL A 20 7.46 -23.69 -5.61
C VAL A 20 6.42 -22.68 -5.09
N PRO A 21 5.28 -23.08 -4.49
CA PRO A 21 4.27 -22.16 -3.99
C PRO A 21 4.80 -21.21 -2.91
N LEU A 22 4.34 -19.94 -2.90
CA LEU A 22 4.79 -18.94 -1.92
C LEU A 22 4.56 -19.37 -0.47
N SER A 23 3.47 -20.09 -0.18
CA SER A 23 3.15 -20.61 1.15
C SER A 23 4.19 -21.57 1.72
N THR A 24 5.01 -22.19 0.86
CA THR A 24 6.05 -23.13 1.30
C THR A 24 7.39 -22.46 1.60
N PHE A 25 7.57 -21.17 1.24
CA PHE A 25 8.84 -20.46 1.43
C PHE A 25 9.24 -20.36 2.91
N ASN A 26 8.29 -20.24 3.84
CA ASN A 26 8.59 -20.28 5.28
C ASN A 26 9.31 -21.58 5.68
N ALA A 27 8.90 -22.72 5.12
CA ALA A 27 9.57 -23.99 5.36
C ALA A 27 10.96 -24.05 4.73
N LEU A 28 11.15 -23.45 3.54
CA LEU A 28 12.45 -23.41 2.86
C LEU A 28 13.55 -22.73 3.69
N TYR A 29 13.22 -21.69 4.47
CA TYR A 29 14.17 -21.04 5.37
C TYR A 29 14.72 -21.95 6.48
N SER A 30 14.04 -23.07 6.78
CA SER A 30 14.54 -24.04 7.76
C SER A 30 15.55 -25.04 7.17
N VAL A 31 15.60 -25.15 5.83
CA VAL A 31 16.38 -26.16 5.11
C VAL A 31 17.55 -25.52 4.35
N PHE A 32 17.33 -24.36 3.74
CA PHE A 32 18.28 -23.69 2.86
C PHE A 32 18.84 -22.41 3.47
N PRO A 33 20.05 -21.97 3.04
CA PRO A 33 20.61 -20.70 3.47
C PRO A 33 19.66 -19.52 3.20
N GLN A 34 19.52 -18.63 4.17
CA GLN A 34 18.60 -17.47 4.08
C GLN A 34 18.82 -16.65 2.80
N ALA A 35 20.08 -16.38 2.44
CA ALA A 35 20.40 -15.59 1.25
C ALA A 35 19.90 -16.25 -0.05
N LEU A 36 19.97 -17.58 -0.15
CA LEU A 36 19.48 -18.33 -1.31
C LEU A 36 17.95 -18.24 -1.41
N VAL A 37 17.26 -18.42 -0.28
CA VAL A 37 15.78 -18.36 -0.25
C VAL A 37 15.28 -16.94 -0.49
N ASP A 38 15.96 -15.93 0.07
CA ASP A 38 15.66 -14.50 -0.19
C ASP A 38 15.79 -14.18 -1.69
N GLU A 39 16.90 -14.58 -2.34
CA GLU A 39 17.09 -14.37 -3.78
C GLU A 39 16.07 -15.13 -4.64
N ALA A 40 15.71 -16.36 -4.26
CA ALA A 40 14.70 -17.14 -4.95
C ALA A 40 13.30 -16.54 -4.83
N LEU A 41 12.95 -16.04 -3.65
CA LEU A 41 11.69 -15.34 -3.42
C LEU A 41 11.65 -14.10 -4.31
N VAL A 42 12.70 -13.29 -4.28
CA VAL A 42 12.82 -12.07 -5.08
C VAL A 42 12.79 -12.37 -6.58
N PHE A 43 13.45 -13.43 -7.04
CA PHE A 43 13.40 -13.88 -8.42
C PHE A 43 11.97 -14.22 -8.84
N LYS A 44 11.25 -15.00 -8.02
CA LYS A 44 9.83 -15.33 -8.25
C LYS A 44 8.94 -14.08 -8.27
N LEU A 45 9.17 -13.12 -7.39
CA LEU A 45 8.42 -11.85 -7.36
C LEU A 45 8.73 -10.97 -8.58
N ARG A 46 10.00 -10.89 -9.01
CA ARG A 46 10.42 -10.14 -10.19
C ARG A 46 9.80 -10.68 -11.48
N ASN A 47 9.59 -11.99 -11.58
CA ASN A 47 8.95 -12.61 -12.74
C ASN A 47 7.42 -12.40 -12.77
N ASN A 48 6.82 -11.94 -11.67
CA ASN A 48 5.38 -11.69 -11.54
C ASN A 48 5.02 -10.20 -11.36
N LYS A 49 5.89 -9.28 -11.79
CA LYS A 49 5.70 -7.82 -11.62
C LYS A 49 4.40 -7.25 -12.19
N SER A 50 3.80 -7.91 -13.19
CA SER A 50 2.55 -7.47 -13.81
C SER A 50 1.31 -7.77 -12.96
N LYS A 51 1.43 -8.63 -11.95
CA LYS A 51 0.33 -8.97 -11.04
C LYS A 51 0.45 -8.17 -9.74
N PRO A 52 -0.68 -7.74 -9.15
CA PRO A 52 -0.64 -7.13 -7.83
C PRO A 52 -0.03 -8.14 -6.85
N LEU A 53 0.89 -7.67 -6.02
CA LEU A 53 1.52 -8.45 -4.97
C LEU A 53 0.72 -8.37 -3.67
N LEU A 54 0.20 -7.18 -3.38
CA LEU A 54 -0.58 -6.87 -2.18
C LEU A 54 -1.74 -5.95 -2.52
N ASN A 55 -2.78 -6.01 -1.70
CA ASN A 55 -3.85 -5.04 -1.67
C ASN A 55 -3.71 -4.22 -0.38
N LEU A 56 -3.69 -2.91 -0.52
CA LEU A 56 -3.90 -2.00 0.60
C LEU A 56 -5.39 -1.69 0.68
N VAL A 57 -6.03 -2.09 1.78
CA VAL A 57 -7.48 -2.10 1.92
C VAL A 57 -7.91 -1.17 3.05
N SER A 58 -8.84 -0.28 2.75
CA SER A 58 -9.68 0.38 3.75
C SER A 58 -10.86 -0.52 4.07
N THR A 59 -11.05 -0.86 5.34
CA THR A 59 -12.19 -1.67 5.78
C THR A 59 -13.49 -0.86 5.95
N ASN A 60 -13.49 0.44 5.59
CA ASN A 60 -14.68 1.28 5.61
C ASN A 60 -14.68 2.27 4.44
N LEU A 61 -15.36 1.91 3.35
CA LEU A 61 -15.55 2.71 2.14
C LEU A 61 -16.27 4.03 2.43
N HIS A 62 -17.13 4.09 3.46
CA HIS A 62 -17.81 5.34 3.77
C HIS A 62 -16.87 6.40 4.34
N GLU A 63 -15.76 6.01 4.96
CA GLU A 63 -14.82 6.92 5.63
C GLU A 63 -13.53 7.13 4.84
N LEU A 64 -13.02 6.06 4.23
CA LEU A 64 -11.81 6.07 3.42
C LEU A 64 -12.07 5.27 2.14
N SER A 65 -12.23 5.95 1.00
CA SER A 65 -12.61 5.33 -0.28
C SER A 65 -11.61 5.60 -1.39
N THR A 66 -11.30 4.62 -2.22
CA THR A 66 -10.70 4.86 -3.55
C THR A 66 -11.74 5.46 -4.50
N ASP A 67 -11.29 5.97 -5.66
CA ASP A 67 -12.20 6.49 -6.68
C ASP A 67 -13.14 5.38 -7.21
N VAL A 68 -14.36 5.76 -7.57
CA VAL A 68 -15.52 4.86 -7.80
C VAL A 68 -15.33 3.91 -8.99
N GLN A 69 -14.32 4.16 -9.84
CA GLN A 69 -14.02 3.34 -11.01
C GLN A 69 -13.20 2.08 -10.72
N SER A 70 -12.72 1.85 -9.49
CA SER A 70 -12.05 0.60 -9.17
C SER A 70 -13.07 -0.51 -8.93
N ASP A 71 -13.14 -1.52 -9.81
CA ASP A 71 -13.90 -2.78 -9.64
C ASP A 71 -13.53 -3.58 -8.37
N LEU A 72 -12.57 -3.06 -7.59
CA LEU A 72 -12.05 -3.57 -6.34
C LEU A 72 -12.87 -3.16 -5.13
N ASN A 73 -13.70 -2.13 -5.26
CA ASN A 73 -14.57 -1.69 -4.17
C ASN A 73 -15.70 -2.71 -4.03
N LYS A 74 -15.69 -3.43 -2.91
CA LYS A 74 -16.67 -4.48 -2.62
C LYS A 74 -17.26 -4.24 -1.25
N ARG A 75 -18.59 -4.30 -1.17
CA ARG A 75 -19.34 -4.07 0.08
C ARG A 75 -18.96 -2.73 0.72
N ASN A 76 -18.39 -2.75 1.92
CA ASN A 76 -17.94 -1.57 2.65
C ASN A 76 -16.41 -1.42 2.65
N GLU A 77 -15.71 -1.95 1.64
CA GLU A 77 -14.26 -1.86 1.55
C GLU A 77 -13.82 -1.17 0.26
N SER A 78 -12.67 -0.49 0.32
CA SER A 78 -11.96 -0.04 -0.87
C SER A 78 -10.52 -0.49 -0.87
N SER A 79 -9.95 -0.70 -2.05
CA SER A 79 -8.63 -1.30 -2.18
C SER A 79 -7.78 -0.63 -3.24
N LEU A 80 -6.48 -0.52 -2.96
CA LEU A 80 -5.44 -0.15 -3.92
C LEU A 80 -4.51 -1.33 -4.16
N PHE A 81 -4.20 -1.60 -5.42
CA PHE A 81 -3.20 -2.58 -5.81
C PHE A 81 -1.79 -2.06 -5.61
N LEU A 82 -0.92 -2.94 -5.11
CA LEU A 82 0.49 -2.69 -4.90
C LEU A 82 1.32 -3.76 -5.61
N TYR A 83 2.28 -3.32 -6.40
CA TYR A 83 3.11 -4.14 -7.28
C TYR A 83 4.55 -4.17 -6.77
N PHE A 84 5.25 -5.27 -7.02
CA PHE A 84 6.65 -5.41 -6.64
C PHE A 84 7.52 -4.34 -7.30
N ALA A 85 8.29 -3.61 -6.51
CA ALA A 85 9.20 -2.54 -6.97
C ALA A 85 10.67 -2.95 -6.84
N SER A 86 11.10 -3.26 -5.61
CA SER A 86 12.48 -3.60 -5.30
C SER A 86 12.57 -4.45 -4.03
N PHE A 87 13.79 -4.91 -3.74
CA PHE A 87 14.12 -5.63 -2.51
C PHE A 87 15.29 -4.94 -1.83
N ASP A 88 15.18 -4.74 -0.52
CA ASP A 88 16.28 -4.31 0.33
C ASP A 88 16.89 -5.54 1.03
N PRO A 89 18.07 -6.02 0.58
CA PRO A 89 18.69 -7.22 1.14
C PRO A 89 19.21 -7.02 2.56
N TYR A 90 19.52 -5.80 2.98
CA TYR A 90 20.09 -5.54 4.30
C TYR A 90 19.01 -5.64 5.39
N ASN A 91 17.85 -5.04 5.13
CA ASN A 91 16.75 -5.01 6.08
C ASN A 91 15.67 -6.06 5.77
N ARG A 92 15.84 -6.84 4.70
CA ARG A 92 14.93 -7.89 4.22
C ARG A 92 13.50 -7.39 4.00
N PHE A 93 13.38 -6.21 3.39
CA PHE A 93 12.11 -5.61 3.01
C PHE A 93 11.84 -5.77 1.51
N ILE A 94 10.63 -6.20 1.19
CA ILE A 94 10.06 -6.16 -0.14
C ILE A 94 9.36 -4.81 -0.28
N TRP A 95 9.81 -4.00 -1.23
CA TRP A 95 9.17 -2.75 -1.55
C TRP A 95 8.14 -2.93 -2.64
N THR A 96 6.99 -2.30 -2.44
CA THR A 96 5.88 -2.26 -3.37
C THR A 96 5.46 -0.83 -3.64
N VAL A 97 4.90 -0.61 -4.83
CA VAL A 97 4.36 0.67 -5.27
C VAL A 97 2.98 0.50 -5.89
N PRO A 98 2.11 1.51 -5.86
CA PRO A 98 0.92 1.51 -6.70
C PRO A 98 1.31 1.64 -8.19
N ASP A 99 0.33 1.42 -9.08
CA ASP A 99 0.53 1.60 -10.52
C ASP A 99 0.50 3.08 -10.92
N PHE A 100 1.63 3.78 -10.85
CA PHE A 100 1.70 5.19 -11.23
C PHE A 100 1.31 5.51 -12.70
N CYS A 101 1.08 4.51 -13.56
CA CYS A 101 0.51 4.73 -14.89
C CYS A 101 -0.98 5.10 -14.85
N SER A 102 -1.69 4.74 -13.78
CA SER A 102 -3.13 4.98 -13.62
C SER A 102 -3.42 6.15 -12.68
N PHE A 103 -4.53 6.86 -12.91
CA PHE A 103 -4.84 8.15 -12.28
C PHE A 103 -5.45 8.07 -10.86
N GLN A 104 -5.47 6.90 -10.19
CA GLN A 104 -6.41 6.64 -9.08
C GLN A 104 -5.81 6.09 -7.78
N HIS A 105 -4.56 6.40 -7.44
CA HIS A 105 -3.86 5.79 -6.28
C HIS A 105 -3.93 6.56 -4.97
N TYR A 106 -5.11 7.09 -4.65
CA TYR A 106 -5.35 7.74 -3.38
C TYR A 106 -6.62 7.20 -2.74
N PHE A 107 -6.69 7.33 -1.42
CA PHE A 107 -7.94 7.24 -0.71
C PHE A 107 -8.45 8.63 -0.37
N ARG A 108 -9.74 8.85 -0.59
CA ARG A 108 -10.48 10.01 -0.14
C ARG A 108 -10.85 9.86 1.33
N VAL A 109 -10.47 10.82 2.16
CA VAL A 109 -10.65 10.79 3.62
C VAL A 109 -11.84 11.68 3.99
N LYS A 110 -12.87 11.09 4.57
CA LYS A 110 -14.06 11.81 5.03
C LYS A 110 -13.96 12.21 6.49
N ASP A 111 -14.54 13.36 6.81
CA ASP A 111 -14.65 13.93 8.15
C ASP A 111 -15.84 13.28 8.88
N ALA A 112 -15.71 11.98 9.15
CA ALA A 112 -16.70 11.19 9.85
C ALA A 112 -16.38 11.08 11.35
N TYR A 113 -17.42 11.05 12.18
CA TYR A 113 -17.29 10.92 13.64
C TYR A 113 -17.04 9.45 14.03
N VAL A 114 -15.95 9.20 14.75
CA VAL A 114 -15.58 7.92 15.40
C VAL A 114 -15.57 6.73 14.43
N SER A 115 -14.39 6.46 13.91
CA SER A 115 -14.12 5.36 12.97
C SER A 115 -13.74 4.07 13.70
N HIS A 116 -14.42 2.96 13.36
CA HIS A 116 -13.96 1.60 13.65
C HIS A 116 -13.16 0.99 12.47
N GLY A 117 -13.08 1.70 11.34
CA GLY A 117 -12.36 1.26 10.17
C GLY A 117 -10.85 1.21 10.39
N LYS A 118 -10.20 0.35 9.61
CA LYS A 118 -8.75 0.20 9.60
C LYS A 118 -8.23 0.24 8.17
N LEU A 119 -7.00 0.69 8.03
CA LEU A 119 -6.19 0.42 6.86
C LEU A 119 -5.43 -0.88 7.12
N VAL A 120 -5.57 -1.85 6.23
CA VAL A 120 -4.98 -3.19 6.35
C VAL A 120 -4.29 -3.59 5.04
N ILE A 121 -3.30 -4.48 5.13
CA ILE A 121 -2.67 -5.12 3.98
C ILE A 121 -3.23 -6.54 3.85
N ARG A 122 -3.58 -6.95 2.64
CA ARG A 122 -4.04 -8.31 2.32
C ARG A 122 -3.34 -8.85 1.08
N HIS A 123 -3.25 -10.17 0.99
CA HIS A 123 -2.85 -10.82 -0.24
C HIS A 123 -4.01 -10.76 -1.26
N PRO A 124 -3.77 -10.54 -2.57
CA PRO A 124 -4.85 -10.34 -3.55
C PRO A 124 -5.83 -11.50 -3.68
N SER A 125 -5.38 -12.72 -3.39
CA SER A 125 -6.19 -13.94 -3.47
C SER A 125 -6.73 -14.43 -2.13
N ASP A 126 -6.47 -13.74 -1.02
CA ASP A 126 -6.94 -14.14 0.32
C ASP A 126 -7.66 -12.98 1.01
N SER A 127 -8.82 -13.28 1.58
CA SER A 127 -9.60 -12.34 2.39
C SER A 127 -9.51 -12.62 3.89
N GLY A 128 -8.98 -13.78 4.29
CA GLY A 128 -8.84 -14.18 5.69
C GLY A 128 -7.64 -13.55 6.38
N SER A 129 -6.46 -13.62 5.75
CA SER A 129 -5.22 -13.12 6.35
C SER A 129 -5.04 -11.62 6.07
N GLN A 130 -4.88 -10.83 7.13
CA GLN A 130 -4.69 -9.39 7.01
C GLN A 130 -3.71 -8.84 8.05
N LYS A 131 -2.89 -7.86 7.63
CA LYS A 131 -2.00 -7.12 8.51
C LYS A 131 -2.57 -5.72 8.74
N PRO A 132 -3.04 -5.38 9.95
CA PRO A 132 -3.48 -4.03 10.25
C PRO A 132 -2.30 -3.06 10.25
N LEU A 133 -2.52 -1.85 9.72
CA LEU A 133 -1.56 -0.76 9.70
C LEU A 133 -1.94 0.36 10.66
N LEU A 134 -3.11 0.96 10.50
CA LEU A 134 -3.59 2.06 11.34
C LEU A 134 -5.10 2.19 11.29
N SER A 135 -5.68 2.86 12.29
CA SER A 135 -7.10 3.21 12.24
C SER A 135 -7.33 4.34 11.22
N LEU A 136 -8.52 4.39 10.62
CA LEU A 136 -8.85 5.51 9.72
C LEU A 136 -8.99 6.82 10.50
N TRP A 137 -9.28 6.75 11.81
CA TRP A 137 -9.27 7.90 12.70
C TRP A 137 -7.88 8.53 12.85
N ASP A 138 -6.83 7.70 12.93
CA ASP A 138 -5.45 8.20 13.01
C ASP A 138 -5.03 8.88 11.70
N ILE A 139 -5.46 8.32 10.55
CA ILE A 139 -5.31 8.97 9.24
C ILE A 139 -6.01 10.33 9.26
N ARG A 140 -7.27 10.38 9.67
CA ARG A 140 -8.08 11.61 9.74
C ARG A 140 -7.44 12.67 10.64
N LYS A 141 -6.97 12.30 11.83
CA LYS A 141 -6.30 13.21 12.77
C LYS A 141 -5.03 13.86 12.21
N SER A 142 -4.41 13.20 11.23
CA SER A 142 -3.23 13.73 10.56
C SER A 142 -3.56 14.85 9.57
N PHE A 143 -4.84 15.02 9.19
CA PHE A 143 -5.31 16.18 8.41
C PHE A 143 -5.63 17.36 9.33
N PRO A 144 -5.38 18.60 8.88
CA PRO A 144 -5.80 19.79 9.61
C PRO A 144 -7.34 19.80 9.80
N PRO A 145 -7.84 20.40 10.90
CA PRO A 145 -9.28 20.50 11.15
C PRO A 145 -9.97 21.39 10.11
N VAL A 146 -11.17 20.98 9.65
CA VAL A 146 -11.95 21.70 8.62
C VAL A 146 -12.66 22.93 9.20
N ARG A 147 -13.01 22.90 10.50
CA ARG A 147 -13.59 24.03 11.25
C ARG A 147 -12.72 24.36 12.45
N ALA A 148 -11.97 25.46 12.38
CA ALA A 148 -11.57 26.20 13.57
C ALA A 148 -12.60 27.34 13.74
N GLY A 149 -13.56 27.15 14.65
CA GLY A 149 -14.56 28.17 14.98
C GLY A 149 -14.20 28.88 16.29
N SER A 150 -13.66 30.09 16.18
CA SER A 150 -13.79 31.23 17.11
C SER A 150 -13.91 30.96 18.63
N PHE A 151 -12.92 30.33 19.25
CA PHE A 151 -12.63 30.59 20.67
C PHE A 151 -11.12 30.78 20.81
N SER A 152 -10.76 32.03 21.10
CA SER A 152 -9.43 32.63 21.32
C SER A 152 -8.23 31.68 21.33
N GLY A 153 -7.38 31.82 20.31
CA GLY A 153 -6.05 31.21 20.26
C GLY A 153 -5.74 30.72 18.86
N ALA A 154 -5.22 31.60 18.01
CA ALA A 154 -4.93 31.35 16.60
C ALA A 154 -4.23 30.01 16.34
N SER A 155 -4.95 29.05 15.76
CA SER A 155 -4.35 27.90 15.11
C SER A 155 -4.02 28.31 13.67
N GLU A 156 -2.74 28.52 13.41
CA GLU A 156 -2.21 28.79 12.07
C GLU A 156 -2.79 27.76 11.09
N TYR A 157 -3.55 28.22 10.09
CA TYR A 157 -3.82 27.40 8.93
C TYR A 157 -2.46 27.00 8.38
N SER A 158 -2.13 25.71 8.51
CA SER A 158 -0.91 25.17 7.91
C SER A 158 -0.95 25.52 6.43
N THR A 159 -0.11 26.48 6.02
CA THR A 159 0.12 26.87 4.63
C THR A 159 0.74 25.74 3.80
N LYS A 160 1.06 24.60 4.44
CA LYS A 160 1.57 23.42 3.74
C LYS A 160 0.48 22.85 2.83
N LYS A 161 0.74 23.00 1.52
CA LYS A 161 -0.10 22.47 0.45
C LYS A 161 -0.25 20.95 0.54
N VAL A 162 0.79 20.27 1.03
CA VAL A 162 0.90 18.82 1.17
C VAL A 162 1.78 18.46 2.37
N GLN A 163 1.46 17.35 3.02
CA GLN A 163 2.23 16.78 4.13
C GLN A 163 2.66 15.35 3.78
N GLN A 164 3.96 15.11 3.72
CA GLN A 164 4.50 13.76 3.65
C GLN A 164 4.41 13.10 5.03
N LEU A 165 4.03 11.83 5.05
CA LEU A 165 3.89 11.04 6.27
C LEU A 165 4.43 9.63 6.00
N THR A 166 5.45 9.23 6.76
CA THR A 166 5.89 7.84 6.81
C THR A 166 5.31 7.19 8.06
N ILE A 167 4.61 6.08 7.85
CA ILE A 167 3.98 5.29 8.91
C ILE A 167 4.84 4.06 9.12
N HIS A 168 5.36 3.91 10.34
CA HIS A 168 6.11 2.73 10.76
C HIS A 168 5.20 1.81 11.55
N GLN A 169 5.12 0.55 11.13
CA GLN A 169 4.45 -0.53 11.82
C GLN A 169 5.37 -1.74 11.89
N LEU A 170 5.14 -2.64 12.85
CA LEU A 170 5.98 -3.84 12.97
C LEU A 170 5.93 -4.65 11.66
N GLY A 171 7.06 -4.74 10.96
CA GLY A 171 7.20 -5.44 9.69
C GLY A 171 6.69 -4.68 8.46
N CYS A 172 6.25 -3.41 8.60
CA CYS A 172 5.74 -2.61 7.48
C CYS A 172 6.16 -1.14 7.56
N ILE A 173 6.44 -0.53 6.42
CA ILE A 173 6.70 0.91 6.29
C ILE A 173 5.84 1.44 5.16
N LEU A 174 5.02 2.45 5.43
CA LEU A 174 4.12 3.04 4.44
C LEU A 174 4.46 4.52 4.26
N ASP A 175 4.96 4.88 3.08
CA ASP A 175 5.20 6.27 2.69
C ASP A 175 3.95 6.80 2.00
N THR A 176 3.41 7.89 2.55
CA THR A 176 2.16 8.51 2.11
C THR A 176 2.27 10.03 2.05
N CYS A 177 1.29 10.62 1.39
CA CYS A 177 1.19 12.04 1.20
C CYS A 177 -0.26 12.47 1.48
N LEU A 178 -0.45 13.38 2.43
CA LEU A 178 -1.73 13.96 2.78
C LEU A 178 -1.94 15.26 2.01
N ILE A 179 -3.07 15.36 1.32
CA ILE A 179 -3.47 16.53 0.54
C ILE A 179 -4.80 17.04 1.09
N PRO A 180 -4.82 18.14 1.89
CA PRO A 180 -6.07 18.71 2.38
C PRO A 180 -6.97 19.18 1.23
N THR A 181 -8.29 19.03 1.37
CA THR A 181 -9.26 19.43 0.33
C THR A 181 -9.16 20.92 -0.02
N SER A 182 -8.83 21.78 0.95
CA SER A 182 -8.63 23.22 0.75
C SER A 182 -7.52 23.57 -0.26
N ASN A 183 -6.61 22.63 -0.51
CA ASN A 183 -5.44 22.82 -1.37
C ASN A 183 -5.61 22.21 -2.76
N VAL A 184 -6.77 21.61 -3.04
CA VAL A 184 -7.08 21.06 -4.37
C VAL A 184 -7.54 22.20 -5.26
N ALA A 185 -6.73 22.56 -6.25
CA ALA A 185 -7.11 23.51 -7.28
C ALA A 185 -8.31 22.97 -8.09
N PRO A 186 -9.13 23.84 -8.72
CA PRO A 186 -10.28 23.42 -9.54
C PRO A 186 -9.94 22.38 -10.62
N ASP A 187 -8.69 22.37 -11.09
CA ASP A 187 -8.19 21.48 -12.13
C ASP A 187 -7.55 20.18 -11.60
N GLY A 188 -7.57 19.91 -10.28
CA GLY A 188 -7.24 18.61 -9.69
C GLY A 188 -5.76 18.18 -9.71
N ILE A 189 -4.84 19.00 -10.23
CA ILE A 189 -3.43 18.62 -10.37
C ILE A 189 -2.58 19.29 -9.28
N VAL A 190 -2.02 18.48 -8.37
CA VAL A 190 -1.01 18.94 -7.41
C VAL A 190 0.37 18.52 -7.92
N MET A 191 1.06 19.44 -8.59
CA MET A 191 2.45 19.26 -9.00
C MET A 191 3.36 19.39 -7.77
N LEU A 192 3.91 18.28 -7.30
CA LEU A 192 4.96 18.30 -6.29
C LEU A 192 6.14 17.49 -6.78
N HIS A 193 7.27 18.18 -6.91
CA HIS A 193 8.56 17.52 -7.10
C HIS A 193 8.90 16.73 -5.82
N ASN A 194 9.59 15.59 -6.01
CA ASN A 194 10.15 14.80 -4.93
C ASN A 194 10.90 15.74 -3.97
N VAL A 195 10.29 16.03 -2.82
CA VAL A 195 11.03 16.64 -1.73
C VAL A 195 12.00 15.56 -1.29
N LYS A 196 13.30 15.87 -1.36
CA LYS A 196 14.34 15.02 -0.81
C LYS A 196 14.04 14.87 0.68
N SER A 197 13.39 13.77 1.04
CA SER A 197 13.32 13.33 2.43
C SER A 197 14.76 12.98 2.80
N GLU A 198 15.42 13.87 3.54
CA GLU A 198 16.63 13.51 4.27
C GLU A 198 16.22 12.58 5.41
N ASP A 199 16.00 11.32 5.06
CA ASP A 199 15.72 10.32 6.06
C ASP A 199 17.04 9.69 6.50
N LYS A 200 17.30 9.78 7.81
CA LYS A 200 18.51 9.25 8.46
C LYS A 200 18.45 7.73 8.66
N ASP A 201 17.38 7.09 8.20
CA ASP A 201 17.17 5.66 8.36
C ASP A 201 17.89 4.82 7.29
N ALA A 202 18.53 3.74 7.74
CA ALA A 202 19.36 2.84 6.96
C ALA A 202 18.63 2.00 5.89
N ILE A 203 17.34 2.26 5.64
CA ILE A 203 16.50 1.46 4.76
C ILE A 203 16.47 2.07 3.36
N LYS A 204 16.99 1.32 2.38
CA LYS A 204 17.15 1.81 1.01
C LYS A 204 15.80 1.77 0.27
N ARG A 205 15.15 2.93 0.20
CA ARG A 205 13.86 3.10 -0.50
C ARG A 205 14.04 3.09 -2.03
N PRO A 206 13.11 2.49 -2.81
CA PRO A 206 13.10 2.68 -4.26
C PRO A 206 12.82 4.14 -4.61
N ALA A 207 13.43 4.58 -5.71
CA ALA A 207 13.10 5.87 -6.31
C ALA A 207 11.66 5.82 -6.82
N LEU A 208 10.88 6.85 -6.48
CA LEU A 208 9.58 7.04 -7.10
C LEU A 208 9.78 7.44 -8.56
N PRO A 209 8.95 6.94 -9.50
CA PRO A 209 8.99 7.40 -10.88
C PRO A 209 8.70 8.90 -10.95
N ASN A 210 9.01 9.54 -12.08
CA ASN A 210 8.54 10.89 -12.34
C ASN A 210 7.02 10.84 -12.56
N TYR A 211 6.26 10.99 -11.49
CA TYR A 211 4.81 10.99 -11.52
C TYR A 211 4.26 12.29 -10.95
N VAL A 212 3.06 12.66 -11.41
CA VAL A 212 2.35 13.84 -10.92
C VAL A 212 1.28 13.35 -9.95
N ARG A 213 1.22 13.95 -8.76
CA ARG A 213 0.13 13.71 -7.81
C ARG A 213 -1.14 14.36 -8.36
N LYS A 214 -1.93 13.58 -9.10
CA LYS A 214 -3.21 14.02 -9.66
C LYS A 214 -4.34 13.49 -8.79
N ILE A 215 -5.25 14.39 -8.42
CA ILE A 215 -6.53 14.05 -7.85
C ILE A 215 -7.53 14.24 -8.99
N SER A 216 -8.06 13.14 -9.52
CA SER A 216 -9.14 13.27 -10.49
C SER A 216 -10.30 13.98 -9.81
N PRO A 217 -10.83 15.09 -10.36
CA PRO A 217 -12.11 15.60 -9.91
C PRO A 217 -13.12 14.48 -10.21
N SER A 218 -13.57 13.80 -9.15
CA SER A 218 -14.72 12.90 -9.24
C SER A 218 -15.78 13.66 -10.00
N THR A 219 -16.29 13.08 -11.10
CA THR A 219 -17.39 13.64 -11.87
C THR A 219 -18.48 13.99 -10.86
N ILE A 220 -18.60 15.28 -10.53
CA ILE A 220 -19.70 15.78 -9.74
C ILE A 220 -20.88 15.55 -10.67
N SER A 221 -21.53 14.41 -10.51
CA SER A 221 -22.84 14.16 -11.08
C SER A 221 -23.67 15.39 -10.72
N SER A 222 -24.04 16.16 -11.74
CA SER A 222 -24.86 17.37 -11.63
C SER A 222 -26.27 17.09 -11.08
N TRP A 223 -26.53 15.86 -10.63
CA TRP A 223 -27.82 15.32 -10.23
C TRP A 223 -27.84 14.72 -8.81
N LEU A 224 -26.72 14.74 -8.06
CA LEU A 224 -26.73 14.32 -6.65
C LEU A 224 -27.09 15.52 -5.75
N PRO A 225 -28.00 15.35 -4.77
CA PRO A 225 -28.42 16.43 -3.88
C PRO A 225 -27.20 16.96 -3.12
N ILE A 226 -27.13 18.29 -3.06
CA ILE A 226 -26.07 19.14 -2.52
C ILE A 226 -25.92 18.89 -1.01
N TYR A 227 -25.27 17.79 -0.64
CA TYR A 227 -24.54 17.72 0.61
C TYR A 227 -23.08 18.02 0.28
N PRO A 228 -22.44 19.04 0.91
CA PRO A 228 -21.03 19.25 0.71
C PRO A 228 -20.34 17.96 1.11
N ASP A 229 -19.60 17.36 0.18
CA ASP A 229 -18.92 16.13 0.47
C ASP A 229 -18.00 16.35 1.68
N PRO A 230 -18.17 15.58 2.78
CA PRO A 230 -17.47 15.84 4.04
C PRO A 230 -15.97 15.51 3.96
N THR A 231 -15.37 15.52 2.78
CA THR A 231 -13.97 15.17 2.57
C THR A 231 -13.05 16.22 3.17
N CYS A 232 -12.24 15.83 4.14
CA CYS A 232 -11.21 16.68 4.73
C CYS A 232 -9.90 16.63 3.94
N GLY A 233 -9.66 15.57 3.15
CA GLY A 233 -8.54 15.50 2.23
C GLY A 233 -8.34 14.15 1.57
N TYR A 234 -7.15 13.96 1.00
CA TYR A 234 -6.76 12.80 0.22
C TYR A 234 -5.48 12.19 0.78
N PHE A 235 -5.51 10.87 1.00
CA PHE A 235 -4.41 10.04 1.48
C PHE A 235 -3.80 9.31 0.28
N LEU A 236 -2.75 9.89 -0.30
CA LEU A 236 -2.02 9.33 -1.43
C LEU A 236 -0.98 8.32 -0.92
N VAL A 237 -0.96 7.14 -1.53
CA VAL A 237 -0.02 6.07 -1.19
C VAL A 237 1.14 6.12 -2.18
N GLU A 238 2.38 6.19 -1.70
CA GLU A 238 3.56 6.27 -2.57
C GLU A 238 4.36 4.97 -2.57
N ARG A 239 4.67 4.43 -1.39
CA ARG A 239 5.45 3.18 -1.25
C ARG A 239 4.97 2.41 -0.05
N LEU A 240 4.96 1.08 -0.15
CA LEU A 240 4.80 0.18 0.98
C LEU A 240 5.95 -0.81 1.01
N ALA A 241 6.72 -0.83 2.09
CA ALA A 241 7.65 -1.91 2.42
C ALA A 241 6.96 -2.92 3.33
N ILE A 242 7.20 -4.21 3.09
CA ILE A 242 6.82 -5.31 3.97
C ILE A 242 8.03 -6.22 4.21
N SER A 243 8.28 -6.60 5.45
CA SER A 243 9.34 -7.57 5.77
C SER A 243 9.00 -8.92 5.17
N ILE A 244 9.99 -9.71 4.75
CA ILE A 244 9.77 -11.07 4.22
C ILE A 244 8.88 -11.93 5.14
N SER A 245 9.11 -11.92 6.46
CA SER A 245 8.30 -12.70 7.42
C SER A 245 6.82 -12.34 7.35
N THR A 246 6.51 -11.05 7.54
CA THR A 246 5.13 -10.53 7.47
C THR A 246 4.50 -10.79 6.09
N PHE A 247 5.28 -10.72 5.00
CA PHE A 247 4.77 -11.03 3.66
C PHE A 247 4.35 -12.49 3.53
N LEU A 248 5.18 -13.42 4.00
CA LEU A 248 4.89 -14.86 3.92
C LEU A 248 3.75 -15.30 4.83
N GLU A 249 3.54 -14.62 5.96
CA GLU A 249 2.37 -14.81 6.83
C GLU A 249 1.05 -14.44 6.14
N LEU A 250 1.08 -13.53 5.16
CA LEU A 250 -0.10 -13.14 4.38
C LEU A 250 -0.35 -14.06 3.18
N CYS A 251 0.62 -14.88 2.77
CA CYS A 251 0.45 -15.76 1.63
C CYS A 251 -0.51 -16.92 1.99
N PRO A 252 -1.59 -17.12 1.22
CA PRO A 252 -2.55 -18.19 1.50
C PRO A 252 -1.86 -19.55 1.42
N SER A 253 -2.26 -20.46 2.30
CA SER A 253 -1.73 -21.81 2.33
C SER A 253 -2.01 -22.52 1.01
N ALA A 254 -1.10 -23.39 0.54
CA ALA A 254 -1.30 -24.13 -0.71
C ALA A 254 -2.58 -25.01 -0.69
N PHE A 255 -3.10 -25.33 0.50
CA PHE A 255 -4.32 -26.10 0.68
C PHE A 255 -5.60 -25.34 0.31
N ASP A 256 -5.58 -24.01 0.26
CA ASP A 256 -6.78 -23.20 -0.03
C ASP A 256 -7.07 -23.05 -1.54
N GLN A 257 -6.09 -23.33 -2.41
CA GLN A 257 -6.26 -23.23 -3.87
C GLN A 257 -6.84 -24.48 -4.53
N GLN A 258 -6.89 -25.62 -3.84
CA GLN A 258 -7.47 -26.85 -4.39
C GLN A 258 -9.01 -26.85 -4.42
N PHE A 259 -9.67 -25.89 -3.76
CA PHE A 259 -11.14 -25.78 -3.73
C PHE A 259 -11.72 -24.69 -4.64
N LEU A 260 -10.90 -24.00 -5.44
CA LEU A 260 -11.36 -22.93 -6.35
C LEU A 260 -11.14 -23.23 -7.84
N CYS A 261 -10.72 -24.44 -8.18
CA CYS A 261 -10.81 -24.97 -9.54
C CYS A 261 -11.73 -26.21 -9.53
N SER A 262 -13.03 -25.96 -9.46
CA SER A 262 -14.05 -26.90 -9.92
C SER A 262 -15.15 -26.06 -10.57
N ASP A 263 -15.38 -26.37 -11.84
CA ASP A 263 -16.31 -25.84 -12.83
C ASP A 263 -15.88 -24.58 -13.62
#